data_AF-Q47MG6-F1
#
_entry.id   AF-Q47MG6-F1
#
_cell.length_a   1.000
_cell.length_b   1.000
_cell.length_c   1.000
_cell.angle_alpha   90.00
_cell.angle_beta   90.00
_cell.angle_gamma   90.00
#
_symmetry.space_group_name_H-M   'P 1'
#
loop_
_entity.id
_entity.type
_entity.pdbx_description
1 polymer ?
#
loop_
_entity_poly.entity_id
_entity_poly.type
_entity_poly.pdbx_seq_one_letter_code
_entity_poly.pdbx_strand_id
1 'polypeptide(L)' 'MSYNNEEQLDPAGSTQKFQRFVAENREEETEPRRPILPYVFVGLSVILAIGIILTVVLTWS' A
#
# COMPACT_ATOMS: atom_id res chain seq x y z
N MET A 1 19.81 13.51 -46.22
CA MET A 1 18.88 14.57 -45.79
C MET A 1 18.89 14.58 -44.26
N SER A 2 19.55 15.59 -43.69
CA SER A 2 19.53 15.87 -42.26
C SER A 2 18.19 16.50 -41.94
N TYR A 3 17.32 15.77 -41.25
CA TYR A 3 16.13 16.33 -40.63
C TYR A 3 16.20 15.97 -39.15
N ASN A 4 16.81 16.91 -38.43
CA ASN A 4 16.23 17.47 -37.23
C ASN A 4 15.73 16.44 -36.21
N ASN A 5 16.68 16.00 -35.40
CA ASN A 5 16.50 15.47 -34.06
C ASN A 5 16.02 16.63 -33.16
N GLU A 6 14.89 17.24 -33.51
CA GLU A 6 14.19 18.18 -32.63
C GLU A 6 13.69 17.28 -31.53
N GLU A 7 14.40 17.30 -30.40
CA GLU A 7 13.81 17.10 -29.09
C GLU A 7 12.48 17.85 -29.11
N GLN A 8 11.42 17.14 -29.49
CA GLN A 8 10.06 17.62 -29.46
C GLN A 8 9.84 17.90 -27.98
N LEU A 9 10.04 19.16 -27.63
CA LEU A 9 9.85 19.78 -26.33
C LEU A 9 8.35 19.84 -26.08
N ASP A 10 7.69 18.68 -26.19
CA ASP A 10 6.29 18.51 -25.92
C ASP A 10 6.15 18.55 -24.39
N PRO A 11 5.49 19.57 -23.82
CA PRO A 11 5.25 19.64 -22.38
C PRO A 11 4.45 18.43 -21.86
N ALA A 12 3.81 17.65 -22.75
CA ALA A 12 3.18 16.37 -22.43
C ALA A 12 4.17 15.18 -22.33
N GLY A 13 5.46 15.39 -22.59
CA GLY A 13 6.50 14.36 -22.48
C GLY A 13 6.57 13.71 -21.10
N SER A 14 6.26 14.45 -20.03
CA SER A 14 6.16 13.89 -18.66
C SER A 14 5.02 12.87 -18.52
N THR A 15 3.88 13.12 -19.19
CA THR A 15 2.71 12.25 -19.15
C THR A 15 2.97 10.98 -19.95
N GLN A 16 3.62 11.09 -21.11
CA GLN A 16 4.03 9.92 -21.90
C GLN A 16 5.09 9.07 -21.18
N LYS A 17 6.05 9.70 -20.47
CA LYS A 17 7.05 8.99 -19.66
C LYS A 17 6.41 8.27 -18.47
N PHE A 18 5.43 8.89 -17.81
CA PHE A 18 4.68 8.26 -16.72
C PHE A 18 3.83 7.10 -17.22
N GLN A 19 3.11 7.26 -18.33
CA GLN A 19 2.35 6.18 -18.96
C GLN A 19 3.25 5.00 -19.32
N ARG A 20 4.45 5.28 -19.85
CA ARG A 20 5.44 4.25 -20.16
C ARG A 20 5.97 3.57 -18.89
N PHE A 21 6.27 4.33 -17.84
CA PHE A 21 6.68 3.80 -16.56
C PHE A 21 5.62 2.90 -15.92
N VAL A 22 4.34 3.30 -15.94
CA VAL A 22 3.21 2.51 -15.42
C VAL A 22 2.98 1.25 -16.25
N ALA A 23 3.15 1.33 -17.58
CA ALA A 23 3.04 0.17 -18.46
C ALA A 23 4.19 -0.84 -18.26
N GLU A 24 5.42 -0.34 -18.06
CA GLU A 24 6.62 -1.16 -17.83
C GLU A 24 6.71 -1.71 -16.40
N ASN A 25 6.13 -1.01 -15.41
CA ASN A 25 6.04 -1.42 -14.00
C ASN A 25 4.61 -1.80 -13.63
N ARG A 26 3.91 -2.50 -14.53
CA ARG A 26 2.61 -3.06 -14.20
C ARG A 26 2.85 -4.10 -13.11
N GLU A 27 2.52 -3.75 -11.86
CA GLU A 27 2.57 -4.67 -10.73
C GLU A 27 1.80 -5.92 -11.14
N GLU A 28 2.46 -7.08 -11.09
CA GLU A 28 1.77 -8.35 -11.28
C GLU A 28 0.58 -8.36 -10.34
N GLU A 29 -0.60 -8.67 -10.87
CA GLU A 29 -1.84 -8.73 -10.11
C GLU A 29 -1.65 -9.77 -9.01
N THR A 30 -1.21 -9.31 -7.84
CA THR A 30 -0.94 -10.21 -6.73
C THR A 30 -2.25 -10.91 -6.39
N GLU A 31 -2.19 -12.24 -6.33
CA GLU A 31 -3.33 -13.09 -5.98
C GLU A 31 -4.13 -12.46 -4.83
N PRO A 32 -5.46 -12.37 -4.91
CA PRO A 32 -6.27 -11.60 -3.98
C PRO A 32 -5.96 -11.99 -2.54
N ARG A 33 -5.19 -11.14 -1.84
CA ARG A 33 -4.78 -11.40 -0.46
C ARG A 33 -6.03 -11.39 0.40
N ARG A 34 -6.26 -12.48 1.12
CA ARG A 34 -7.36 -12.56 2.10
C ARG A 34 -7.26 -11.37 3.05
N PRO A 35 -8.38 -10.74 3.43
CA PRO A 35 -8.33 -9.59 4.33
C PRO A 35 -7.77 -10.02 5.68
N ILE A 36 -6.55 -9.54 6.01
CA ILE A 36 -5.85 -9.83 7.27
C ILE A 36 -6.32 -8.91 8.41
N LEU A 37 -6.74 -7.70 8.04
CA LEU A 37 -7.24 -6.67 8.95
C LEU A 37 -8.23 -7.20 10.01
N PRO A 38 -9.28 -7.99 9.67
CA PRO A 38 -10.21 -8.52 10.66
C PRO A 38 -9.54 -9.37 11.73
N TYR A 39 -8.59 -10.24 11.35
CA TYR A 39 -7.89 -11.12 12.30
C TYR A 39 -6.98 -10.32 13.23
N VAL A 40 -6.33 -9.28 12.71
CA VAL A 40 -5.50 -8.36 13.51
C VAL A 40 -6.35 -7.62 14.53
N PHE A 41 -7.52 -7.11 14.15
CA PHE A 41 -8.44 -6.46 15.07
C PHE A 41 -8.92 -7.40 16.17
N VAL A 42 -9.28 -8.65 15.82
CA VAL A 42 -9.69 -9.66 16.81
C VAL A 42 -8.54 -9.92 17.79
N GLY A 43 -7.32 -10.16 17.31
CA GLY A 43 -6.16 -10.39 18.17
C GLY A 43 -5.89 -9.23 19.12
N LEU A 44 -5.90 -7.99 18.61
CA LEU A 44 -5.74 -6.77 19.43
C LEU A 44 -6.81 -6.65 20.51
N SER A 45 -8.08 -6.90 20.16
CA SER A 45 -9.19 -6.79 21.11
C SER A 45 -9.09 -7.81 22.24
N VAL A 46 -8.66 -9.04 21.95
CA VAL A 46 -8.46 -10.09 22.96
C VAL A 46 -7.33 -9.72 23.91
N ILE A 47 -6.19 -9.25 23.38
CA ILE A 47 -5.04 -8.83 24.21
C ILE A 47 -5.44 -7.68 25.13
N LEU A 48 -6.15 -6.68 24.60
CA LEU A 48 -6.63 -5.54 25.38
C LEU A 48 -7.58 -5.98 26.50
N ALA A 49 -8.54 -6.85 26.20
CA ALA A 49 -9.49 -7.37 27.18
C ALA A 49 -8.79 -8.12 28.32
N ILE A 50 -7.82 -8.98 28.00
CA ILE A 50 -7.00 -9.69 29.00
C ILE A 50 -6.25 -8.68 29.88
N GLY A 51 -5.62 -7.67 29.26
CA GLY A 51 -4.93 -6.61 30.00
C GLY A 51 -5.81 -5.90 31.01
N ILE A 52 -7.02 -5.49 30.59
CA ILE A 52 -8.00 -4.84 31.47
C ILE A 52 -8.39 -5.76 32.63
N ILE A 53 -8.70 -7.03 32.34
CA ILE A 53 -9.09 -8.00 33.37
C ILE A 53 -7.97 -8.16 34.41
N LEU A 54 -6.73 -8.34 33.95
CA LEU A 54 -5.57 -8.47 34.82
C LEU A 54 -5.36 -7.21 35.67
N THR A 55 -5.48 -6.03 35.08
CA THR A 55 -5.38 -4.76 35.82
C THR A 55 -6.46 -4.67 36.89
N VAL A 56 -7.71 -4.98 36.58
CA VAL A 56 -8.81 -4.97 37.56
C VAL A 56 -8.53 -5.98 38.68
N VAL A 57 -8.17 -7.21 38.35
CA VAL A 57 -7.87 -8.23 39.37
C VAL A 57 -6.73 -7.77 40.28
N LEU A 58 -5.61 -7.29 39.72
CA LEU A 58 -4.46 -6.84 40.52
C LEU A 58 -4.74 -5.57 41.35
N THR A 59 -5.63 -4.71 40.88
CA THR A 59 -5.97 -3.46 41.59
C THR A 59 -6.88 -3.72 42.80
N TRP A 60 -7.71 -4.76 42.74
CA TRP A 60 -8.76 -5.03 43.73
C TRP A 60 -8.62 -6.38 44.46
N SER A 61 -7.55 -7.15 44.21
CA SER A 61 -7.18 -8.36 44.98
C SER A 61 -6.53 -8.01 46.31
#